data_AF-A0A939AHB6-F1
#
_entry.id   AF-A0A939AHB6-F1
#
_cell.length_a   1.000
_cell.length_b   1.000
_cell.length_c   1.000
_cell.angle_alpha   90.00
_cell.angle_beta   90.00
_cell.angle_gamma   90.00
#
_symmetry.space_group_name_H-M   'P 1'
#
loop_
_entity.id
_entity.type
_entity.pdbx_description
1 polymer ?
#
loop_
_entity_poly.entity_id
_entity_poly.type
_entity_poly.pdbx_seq_one_letter_code
_entity_poly.pdbx_strand_id
1 'polypeptide(L)'
;MNEGDVAAFVETIAAALDLHAIRRDLRAIPDARWPAVRDALRVRLGQEGPGEAGRAPLRQGLPLAERFRTLSALLLRQVRLEKRDLVEAEDARRTIRPD
;
A
#
# COMPACT_ATOMS: atom_id res chain seq x y z
N MET A 1 -12.79 12.92 10.59
CA MET A 1 -12.63 12.13 9.36
C MET A 1 -14.02 11.71 8.89
N ASN A 2 -14.53 12.39 7.86
CA ASN A 2 -15.74 12.02 7.13
C ASN A 2 -15.38 11.00 6.01
N GLU A 3 -16.36 10.56 5.22
CA GLU A 3 -16.13 9.58 4.14
C GLU A 3 -15.17 10.10 3.05
N GLY A 4 -15.26 11.39 2.71
CA GLY A 4 -14.33 12.03 1.77
C GLY A 4 -12.88 12.05 2.28
N ASP A 5 -12.69 12.23 3.59
CA ASP A 5 -11.38 12.21 4.22
C ASP A 5 -10.77 10.79 4.19
N VAL A 6 -11.59 9.74 4.35
CA VAL A 6 -11.12 8.34 4.24
C VAL A 6 -10.65 8.05 2.83
N ALA A 7 -11.40 8.44 1.81
CA ALA A 7 -11.01 8.25 0.42
C ALA A 7 -9.70 8.99 0.08
N ALA A 8 -9.58 10.25 0.50
CA ALA A 8 -8.36 11.04 0.29
C ALA A 8 -7.14 10.42 1.00
N PHE A 9 -7.34 9.92 2.22
CA PHE A 9 -6.29 9.22 2.96
C PHE A 9 -5.86 7.93 2.25
N VAL A 10 -6.81 7.11 1.80
CA VAL A 10 -6.53 5.86 1.08
C VAL A 10 -5.71 6.11 -0.18
N GLU A 11 -6.06 7.11 -0.98
CA GLU A 11 -5.28 7.47 -2.17
C GLU A 11 -3.89 8.01 -1.82
N THR A 12 -3.76 8.77 -0.72
CA THR A 12 -2.46 9.21 -0.21
C THR A 12 -1.55 8.03 0.12
N ILE A 13 -2.06 7.04 0.86
CA ILE A 13 -1.31 5.82 1.20
C ILE A 13 -1.02 4.98 -0.05
N ALA A 14 -1.96 4.88 -0.99
CA ALA A 14 -1.77 4.15 -2.23
C ALA A 14 -0.61 4.74 -3.07
N ALA A 15 -0.48 6.06 -3.13
CA ALA A 15 0.57 6.75 -3.88
C ALA A 15 1.91 6.87 -3.14
N ALA A 16 1.92 6.88 -1.80
CA ALA A 16 3.14 7.10 -1.01
C ALA A 16 4.20 5.99 -1.19
N LEU A 17 5.49 6.33 -1.20
CA LEU A 17 6.58 5.33 -1.25
C LEU A 17 7.28 5.15 0.11
N ASP A 18 7.12 6.12 1.02
CA ASP A 18 7.73 6.08 2.35
C ASP A 18 6.92 5.19 3.30
N LEU A 19 7.38 3.95 3.46
CA LEU A 19 6.78 2.96 4.35
C LEU A 19 6.84 3.36 5.83
N HIS A 20 7.82 4.17 6.24
CA HIS A 20 7.94 4.64 7.62
C HIS A 20 6.86 5.67 7.92
N ALA A 21 6.66 6.64 7.03
CA ALA A 21 5.59 7.62 7.12
C ALA A 21 4.22 6.93 7.13
N ILE A 22 3.98 5.99 6.22
CA ILE A 22 2.74 5.21 6.16
C ILE A 22 2.47 4.52 7.51
N ARG A 23 3.46 3.82 8.07
CA ARG A 23 3.29 3.14 9.37
C ARG A 23 2.93 4.10 10.50
N ARG A 24 3.54 5.29 10.53
CA ARG A 24 3.21 6.33 11.51
C ARG A 24 1.78 6.83 11.32
N ASP A 25 1.40 7.11 10.08
CA ASP A 25 0.10 7.68 9.74
C ASP A 25 -1.04 6.68 10.01
N LEU A 26 -0.82 5.38 9.75
CA LEU A 26 -1.76 4.31 10.13
C LEU A 26 -2.01 4.26 11.64
N ARG A 27 -0.96 4.45 12.46
CA ARG A 27 -1.09 4.47 13.93
C ARG A 27 -1.82 5.69 14.46
N ALA A 28 -1.83 6.78 13.71
CA ALA A 28 -2.52 8.01 14.10
C ALA A 28 -4.04 7.95 13.85
N ILE A 29 -4.54 6.92 13.15
CA ILE A 29 -5.96 6.76 12.88
C ILE A 29 -6.71 6.39 14.18
N PRO A 30 -7.78 7.10 14.56
CA PRO A 30 -8.60 6.74 15.72
C PRO A 30 -9.25 5.35 15.58
N ASP A 31 -9.37 4.59 16.66
CA ASP A 31 -9.91 3.21 16.64
C ASP A 31 -11.33 3.13 16.07
N ALA A 32 -12.18 4.10 16.40
CA ALA A 32 -13.54 4.18 15.86
C ALA A 32 -13.59 4.30 14.32
N ARG A 33 -12.49 4.72 13.69
CA ARG A 33 -12.39 4.89 12.22
C ARG A 33 -11.54 3.80 11.56
N TRP A 34 -10.78 3.05 12.33
CA TRP A 34 -9.87 2.03 11.82
C TRP A 34 -10.56 1.00 10.90
N PRO A 35 -11.74 0.43 11.25
CA PRO A 35 -12.38 -0.57 10.38
C PRO A 35 -12.64 -0.04 8.96
N ALA A 36 -13.17 1.17 8.84
CA ALA A 36 -13.47 1.78 7.54
C ALA A 36 -12.20 2.04 6.71
N VAL A 37 -11.15 2.56 7.35
CA VAL A 37 -9.87 2.82 6.65
C VAL A 37 -9.18 1.52 6.25
N ARG A 38 -9.14 0.53 7.15
CA ARG A 38 -8.56 -0.79 6.91
C ARG A 38 -9.23 -1.46 5.71
N ASP A 39 -10.55 -1.52 5.69
CA ASP A 39 -11.28 -2.21 4.63
C ASP A 39 -11.07 -1.51 3.28
N ALA A 40 -11.07 -0.18 3.25
CA ALA A 40 -10.76 0.59 2.05
C ALA A 40 -9.32 0.38 1.56
N LEU A 41 -8.33 0.37 2.46
CA LEU A 41 -6.93 0.09 2.12
C LEU A 41 -6.73 -1.35 1.63
N ARG A 42 -7.38 -2.34 2.26
CA ARG A 42 -7.31 -3.75 1.81
C ARG A 42 -7.83 -3.90 0.39
N VAL A 43 -8.96 -3.28 0.06
CA VAL A 43 -9.49 -3.27 -1.31
C VAL A 43 -8.51 -2.57 -2.26
N ARG A 44 -8.06 -1.36 -1.91
CA ARG A 44 -7.22 -0.55 -2.77
C ARG A 44 -5.85 -1.17 -3.07
N LEU A 45 -5.20 -1.73 -2.04
CA LEU A 45 -3.89 -2.37 -2.15
C LEU A 45 -3.97 -3.81 -2.65
N GLY A 46 -5.16 -4.44 -2.63
CA GLY A 46 -5.40 -5.73 -3.26
C GLY A 46 -5.29 -5.69 -4.79
N GLN A 47 -5.53 -4.52 -5.38
CA GLN A 47 -5.46 -4.28 -6.83
C GLN A 47 -4.03 -3.94 -7.27
N GLU A 48 -3.63 -4.34 -8.49
CA GLU A 48 -2.34 -3.93 -9.07
C GLU A 48 -2.34 -2.42 -9.31
N GLY A 49 -1.29 -1.73 -8.86
CA GLY A 49 -1.11 -0.31 -9.07
C GLY A 49 -0.72 0.02 -10.52
N PRO A 50 -0.95 1.27 -10.98
CA PRO A 50 -0.47 1.73 -12.28
C PRO A 50 1.04 1.52 -12.42
N GLY A 51 1.47 0.86 -13.49
CA GLY A 51 2.89 0.60 -13.74
C GLY A 51 3.45 -0.63 -13.02
N GLU A 52 2.69 -1.32 -12.17
CA GLU A 52 3.01 -2.68 -11.75
C GLU A 52 2.73 -3.61 -12.93
N ALA A 53 3.76 -3.89 -13.75
CA ALA A 53 3.63 -4.85 -14.82
C ALA A 53 3.27 -6.23 -14.25
N GLY A 54 2.04 -6.67 -14.47
CA GLY A 54 1.58 -8.04 -14.21
C GLY A 54 2.53 -9.02 -14.89
N ARG A 55 3.46 -9.59 -14.12
CA ARG A 55 4.50 -10.53 -14.56
C ARG A 55 5.18 -10.11 -15.88
N ALA A 56 5.96 -9.04 -15.88
CA ALA A 56 6.97 -8.88 -16.92
C ALA A 56 8.17 -9.79 -16.59
N PRO A 57 8.35 -10.96 -17.24
CA PRO A 57 9.57 -11.74 -17.05
C PRO A 57 10.77 -10.86 -17.39
N LEU A 58 11.79 -10.86 -16.53
CA LEU A 58 13.08 -10.24 -16.81
C LEU A 58 13.71 -11.00 -17.99
N ARG A 59 13.35 -10.63 -19.21
CA ARG A 59 13.90 -11.24 -20.43
C ARG A 59 15.29 -10.66 -20.67
N GLN A 60 16.30 -11.52 -20.74
CA GLN A 60 17.63 -11.14 -21.20
C GLN A 60 17.53 -10.66 -22.67
N GLY A 61 18.28 -9.62 -23.03
CA GLY A 61 18.28 -9.06 -24.40
C GLY A 61 17.39 -7.84 -24.64
N LEU A 62 16.56 -7.42 -23.67
CA LEU A 62 15.76 -6.20 -23.82
C LEU A 62 16.61 -4.92 -23.74
N PRO A 63 16.20 -3.83 -24.42
CA PRO A 63 16.78 -2.49 -24.25
C PRO A 63 16.77 -2.04 -22.79
N LEU A 64 17.80 -1.29 -22.39
CA LEU A 64 18.02 -0.87 -21.01
C LEU A 64 16.80 -0.14 -20.38
N ALA A 65 16.13 0.71 -21.17
CA ALA A 65 14.93 1.43 -20.74
C ALA A 65 13.74 0.51 -20.42
N GLU A 66 13.65 -0.67 -21.06
CA GLU A 66 12.62 -1.67 -20.75
C GLU A 66 12.98 -2.47 -19.49
N ARG A 67 14.26 -2.79 -19.29
CA ARG A 67 14.73 -3.45 -18.06
C ARG A 67 14.48 -2.59 -16.81
N PHE A 68 14.77 -1.28 -16.89
CA PHE A 68 14.49 -0.35 -15.79
C PHE A 68 12.99 -0.18 -15.53
N ARG A 69 12.15 -0.23 -16.58
CA ARG A 69 10.69 -0.28 -16.41
C ARG A 69 10.26 -1.53 -15.64
N THR A 70 10.84 -2.69 -15.94
CA THR A 70 10.57 -3.94 -15.18
C THR A 70 11.02 -3.85 -13.72
N LEU A 71 12.21 -3.29 -13.45
CA LEU A 71 12.68 -3.13 -12.06
C LEU A 71 11.80 -2.14 -11.28
N SER A 72 11.42 -1.03 -11.89
CA SER A 72 10.53 -0.04 -11.26
C SER A 72 9.16 -0.65 -10.97
N ALA A 73 8.60 -1.42 -11.91
CA ALA A 73 7.36 -2.16 -11.71
C ALA A 73 7.43 -3.17 -10.56
N LEU A 74 8.55 -3.90 -10.45
CA LEU A 74 8.78 -4.84 -9.36
C LEU A 74 8.93 -4.14 -8.01
N LEU A 75 9.61 -2.99 -7.97
CA LEU A 75 9.73 -2.17 -6.76
C LEU A 75 8.38 -1.63 -6.31
N LEU A 76 7.58 -1.08 -7.23
CA LEU A 76 6.23 -0.60 -6.93
C LEU A 76 5.34 -1.73 -6.39
N ARG A 77 5.44 -2.92 -7.00
CA ARG A 77 4.75 -4.12 -6.50
C ARG A 77 5.20 -4.49 -5.10
N GLN A 78 6.52 -4.53 -4.84
CA GLN A 78 7.03 -4.84 -3.50
C GLN A 78 6.53 -3.82 -2.48
N VAL A 79 6.62 -2.52 -2.80
CA VAL A 79 6.13 -1.45 -1.93
C VAL A 79 4.63 -1.63 -1.63
N ARG A 80 3.81 -1.98 -2.62
CA ARG A 80 2.38 -2.26 -2.38
C ARG A 80 2.18 -3.46 -1.45
N LEU A 81 2.94 -4.54 -1.61
CA LEU A 81 2.86 -5.70 -0.72
C LEU A 81 3.25 -5.33 0.72
N GLU A 82 4.35 -4.60 0.91
CA GLU A 82 4.78 -4.12 2.23
C GLU A 82 3.72 -3.21 2.88
N LYS A 83 3.04 -2.36 2.11
CA LYS A 83 1.91 -1.56 2.63
C LYS A 83 0.77 -2.45 3.13
N ARG A 84 0.46 -3.55 2.44
CA ARG A 84 -0.58 -4.50 2.90
C ARG A 84 -0.16 -5.12 4.22
N ASP A 85 1.10 -5.55 4.33
CA ASP A 85 1.62 -6.15 5.54
C ASP A 85 1.60 -5.16 6.72
N LEU A 86 1.87 -3.86 6.47
CA LEU A 86 1.71 -2.81 7.47
C LEU A 86 0.26 -2.63 7.95
N VAL A 87 -0.71 -2.74 7.04
CA VAL A 87 -2.14 -2.67 7.40
C VAL A 87 -2.53 -3.89 8.26
N GLU A 88 -2.08 -5.09 7.90
CA GLU A 88 -2.35 -6.30 8.69
C GLU A 88 -1.67 -6.26 10.06
N ALA A 89 -0.42 -5.79 10.14
CA ALA A 89 0.30 -5.64 11.40
C ALA A 89 -0.38 -4.64 12.34
N GLU A 90 -0.94 -3.56 11.79
CA GLU A 90 -1.69 -2.57 12.55
C GLU A 90 -3.04 -3.11 13.04
N ASP A 91 -3.74 -3.90 12.21
CA ASP A 91 -4.99 -4.57 12.60
C ASP A 91 -4.74 -5.57 13.74
N ALA A 92 -3.66 -6.36 13.64
CA ALA A 92 -3.24 -7.29 14.69
C ALA A 92 -2.87 -6.55 16.00
N ARG A 93 -2.15 -5.42 15.91
CA ARG A 93 -1.78 -4.59 17.07
C ARG A 93 -3.01 -4.15 17.86
N ARG A 94 -4.03 -3.63 17.17
CA ARG A 94 -5.28 -3.15 17.79
C ARG A 94 -6.16 -4.27 18.33
N THR A 95 -6.06 -5.47 17.75
CA THR A 95 -6.78 -6.65 18.26
C THR A 95 -6.20 -7.16 19.58
N ILE A 96 -4.87 -7.06 19.76
CA ILE A 96 -4.18 -7.53 20.98
C ILE A 96 -4.27 -6.50 22.12
N ARG A 97 -4.37 -5.21 21.80
CA ARG A 97 -4.66 -4.13 22.76
C ARG A 97 -5.95 -3.42 22.34
N PRO A 98 -7.11 -3.96 22.71
CA PRO A 98 -8.33 -3.16 22.71
C PRO A 98 -8.18 -2.15 23.84
N ASP A 99 -8.07 -0.87 23.50
CA ASP A 99 -8.12 0.22 24.48
C ASP A 99 -9.48 0.25 25.20
#